data_AF-A0A920NVX5-F1
#
_entry.id   AF-A0A920NVX5-F1
#
_cell.length_a   1.000
_cell.length_b   1.000
_cell.length_c   1.000
_cell.angle_alpha   90.00
_cell.angle_beta   90.00
_cell.angle_gamma   90.00
#
_symmetry.space_group_name_H-M   'P 1'
#
loop_
_entity.id
_entity.type
_entity.pdbx_description
1 polymer ?
#
loop_
_entity_poly.entity_id
_entity_poly.type
_entity_poly.pdbx_seq_one_letter_code
_entity_poly.pdbx_strand_id
1 'polypeptide(L)'
;MFLTGYPPEDLLLRDDLFVSLDEAINKLASHCPDLNLIIGYPRKKNQNIYNAAGLICGGEIKAEYFKQELPNYKVFDEKRYFSPGKGPCLIKIKDRVLGLTICEDIWYTKAIRQATRRGAELILNLNASPFHKNKLEERKTVLISHADNFFCSHHLCKPSWRPR
;
A
#
# COMPACT_ATOMS: atom_id res chain seq x y z
N MET A 1 -6.45 -0.33 -0.59
CA MET A 1 -7.15 -1.28 -1.49
C MET A 1 -8.01 -0.50 -2.47
N PHE A 2 -7.47 -0.22 -3.65
CA PHE A 2 -8.11 0.50 -4.75
C PHE A 2 -9.08 -0.40 -5.53
N LEU A 3 -8.67 -1.62 -5.88
CA LEU A 3 -9.47 -2.51 -6.75
C LEU A 3 -10.78 -3.01 -6.12
N THR A 4 -10.77 -3.26 -4.81
CA THR A 4 -11.94 -3.77 -4.08
C THR A 4 -12.70 -2.69 -3.32
N GLY A 5 -12.18 -1.45 -3.29
CA GLY A 5 -12.53 -0.50 -2.23
C GLY A 5 -12.04 -0.95 -0.85
N TYR A 6 -12.37 -0.16 0.17
CA TYR A 6 -11.95 -0.40 1.54
C TYR A 6 -13.03 0.05 2.55
N PRO A 7 -13.42 -0.80 3.53
CA PRO A 7 -13.03 -2.20 3.70
C PRO A 7 -13.87 -3.14 2.81
N PRO A 8 -13.29 -4.25 2.28
CA PRO A 8 -14.03 -5.27 1.53
C PRO A 8 -14.67 -6.35 2.42
N GLU A 9 -14.31 -6.41 3.70
CA GLU A 9 -14.91 -7.31 4.70
C GLU A 9 -14.96 -8.79 4.25
N ASP A 10 -16.07 -9.50 4.48
CA ASP A 10 -16.23 -10.93 4.18
C ASP A 10 -16.14 -11.26 2.68
N LEU A 11 -16.14 -10.28 1.77
CA LEU A 11 -15.84 -10.50 0.35
C LEU A 11 -14.48 -11.18 0.17
N LEU A 12 -13.53 -10.92 1.08
CA LEU A 12 -12.20 -11.54 1.10
C LEU A 12 -12.22 -13.06 1.33
N LEU A 13 -13.33 -13.60 1.83
CA LEU A 13 -13.49 -15.04 2.07
C LEU A 13 -13.94 -15.81 0.82
N ARG A 14 -14.28 -15.12 -0.27
CA ARG A 14 -14.71 -15.76 -1.51
C ARG A 14 -13.54 -15.91 -2.48
N ASP A 15 -13.31 -17.14 -2.93
CA ASP A 15 -12.18 -17.44 -3.83
C ASP A 15 -12.34 -16.83 -5.23
N ASP A 16 -13.57 -16.66 -5.70
CA ASP A 16 -13.89 -16.03 -6.98
C ASP A 16 -13.48 -14.55 -7.05
N LEU A 17 -13.38 -13.87 -5.90
CA LEU A 17 -12.82 -12.52 -5.80
C LEU A 17 -11.40 -12.46 -6.36
N PHE A 18 -10.55 -13.41 -5.98
CA PHE A 18 -9.13 -13.36 -6.34
C PHE A 18 -8.91 -13.62 -7.83
N VAL A 19 -9.73 -14.49 -8.44
CA VAL A 19 -9.76 -14.67 -9.90
C VAL A 19 -10.16 -13.35 -10.58
N SER A 20 -11.22 -12.71 -10.11
CA SER A 20 -11.69 -11.42 -10.64
C SER A 20 -10.66 -10.30 -10.49
N LEU A 21 -9.88 -10.32 -9.41
CA LEU A 21 -8.81 -9.36 -9.17
C LEU A 21 -7.63 -9.54 -10.12
N ASP A 22 -7.20 -10.78 -10.35
CA ASP A 22 -6.13 -11.07 -11.30
C ASP A 22 -6.55 -10.67 -12.73
N GLU A 23 -7.79 -10.93 -13.12
CA GLU A 23 -8.36 -10.44 -14.40
C GLU A 23 -8.38 -8.91 -14.48
N ALA A 24 -8.84 -8.23 -13.43
CA ALA A 24 -8.88 -6.77 -13.38
C ALA A 24 -7.48 -6.15 -13.46
N ILE A 25 -6.49 -6.75 -12.78
CA ILE A 25 -5.08 -6.33 -12.86
C ILE A 25 -4.56 -6.48 -14.28
N ASN A 26 -4.76 -7.65 -14.90
CA ASN A 26 -4.32 -7.91 -16.28
C ASN A 26 -4.95 -6.93 -17.26
N LYS A 27 -6.26 -6.68 -17.11
CA LYS A 27 -6.99 -5.70 -17.93
C LYS A 27 -6.45 -4.29 -17.74
N LEU A 28 -6.22 -3.83 -16.51
CA LEU A 28 -5.64 -2.50 -16.26
C LEU A 28 -4.26 -2.37 -16.88
N ALA A 29 -3.43 -3.40 -16.73
CA ALA A 29 -2.08 -3.42 -17.27
C ALA A 29 -2.06 -3.39 -18.80
N SER A 30 -3.02 -4.05 -19.46
CA SER A 30 -3.12 -4.07 -20.93
C SER A 30 -3.53 -2.73 -21.53
N HIS A 31 -4.27 -1.89 -20.80
CA HIS A 31 -4.66 -0.55 -21.26
C HIS A 31 -3.55 0.49 -21.05
N CYS A 32 -2.56 0.18 -20.24
CA CYS A 32 -1.48 1.09 -19.83
C CYS A 32 -0.10 0.41 -19.94
N PRO A 33 0.29 -0.16 -21.10
CA PRO A 33 1.48 -1.01 -21.21
C PRO A 33 2.78 -0.26 -20.88
N ASP A 34 2.83 1.04 -21.18
CA ASP A 34 4.02 1.89 -21.00
C ASP A 34 4.06 2.62 -19.64
N LEU A 35 3.08 2.38 -18.75
CA LEU A 35 2.98 3.07 -17.47
C LEU A 35 3.28 2.13 -16.29
N ASN A 36 4.02 2.67 -15.32
CA ASN A 36 4.18 2.04 -14.01
C ASN A 36 2.98 2.39 -13.12
N LEU A 37 2.12 1.42 -12.85
CA LEU A 37 0.98 1.57 -11.96
C LEU A 37 1.30 1.04 -10.57
N ILE A 38 1.12 1.86 -9.53
CA ILE A 38 1.24 1.42 -8.15
C ILE A 38 -0.13 1.45 -7.52
N ILE A 39 -0.73 0.27 -7.34
CA ILE A 39 -2.11 0.14 -6.86
C ILE A 39 -2.21 -0.78 -5.65
N GLY A 40 -3.16 -0.48 -4.78
CA GLY A 40 -3.46 -1.34 -3.63
C GLY A 40 -4.57 -2.35 -3.94
N TYR A 41 -4.44 -3.59 -3.49
CA TYR A 41 -5.44 -4.65 -3.66
C TYR A 41 -5.21 -5.76 -2.63
N PRO A 42 -6.22 -6.59 -2.31
CA PRO A 42 -5.98 -7.78 -1.52
C PRO A 42 -5.31 -8.84 -2.37
N ARG A 43 -4.27 -9.48 -1.84
CA ARG A 43 -3.52 -10.55 -2.51
C ARG A 43 -3.62 -11.83 -1.72
N LYS A 44 -4.06 -12.93 -2.34
CA LYS A 44 -3.95 -14.28 -1.76
C LYS A 44 -2.60 -14.88 -2.14
N LYS A 45 -1.84 -15.35 -1.15
CA LYS A 45 -0.64 -16.19 -1.35
C LYS A 45 -0.69 -17.35 -0.36
N ASN A 46 -0.71 -18.57 -0.90
CA ASN A 46 -0.96 -19.79 -0.13
C ASN A 46 -2.29 -19.68 0.64
N GLN A 47 -2.25 -19.92 1.95
CA GLN A 47 -3.42 -19.82 2.83
C GLN A 47 -3.66 -18.41 3.38
N ASN A 48 -2.79 -17.45 3.05
CA ASN A 48 -2.83 -16.10 3.62
C ASN A 48 -3.35 -15.09 2.61
N ILE A 49 -4.08 -14.10 3.12
CA ILE A 49 -4.50 -12.93 2.37
C ILE A 49 -3.70 -11.73 2.91
N TYR A 50 -3.27 -10.84 2.03
CA TYR A 50 -2.46 -9.66 2.37
C TYR A 50 -3.11 -8.40 1.84
N ASN A 51 -3.05 -7.30 2.61
CA ASN A 51 -3.29 -5.96 2.08
C ASN A 51 -2.04 -5.54 1.31
N ALA A 52 -2.10 -5.60 -0.01
CA ALA A 52 -0.94 -5.44 -0.88
C ALA A 52 -0.92 -4.09 -1.59
N ALA A 53 0.29 -3.62 -1.91
CA ALA A 53 0.56 -2.57 -2.87
C ALA A 53 1.49 -3.14 -3.94
N GLY A 54 1.00 -3.24 -5.17
CA GLY A 54 1.73 -3.82 -6.29
C GLY A 54 2.18 -2.77 -7.30
N LEU A 55 3.41 -2.90 -7.77
CA LEU A 55 3.89 -2.25 -8.99
C LEU A 55 3.52 -3.13 -10.19
N ILE A 56 2.74 -2.59 -11.11
CA ILE A 56 2.28 -3.26 -12.33
C ILE A 56 2.81 -2.48 -13.53
N CYS A 57 3.41 -3.19 -14.48
CA CYS A 57 3.97 -2.60 -15.69
C CYS A 57 4.05 -3.67 -16.78
N GLY A 58 3.67 -3.32 -18.02
CA GLY A 58 3.75 -4.22 -19.17
C GLY A 58 2.96 -5.53 -18.99
N GLY A 59 1.78 -5.49 -18.40
CA GLY A 59 0.96 -6.69 -18.18
C GLY A 59 1.29 -7.50 -16.93
N GLU A 60 2.33 -7.14 -16.17
CA GLU A 60 2.83 -7.99 -15.09
C GLU A 60 2.98 -7.25 -13.76
N ILE A 61 2.82 -8.00 -12.66
CA ILE A 61 3.15 -7.52 -11.32
C ILE A 61 4.65 -7.66 -11.12
N LYS A 62 5.36 -6.53 -11.09
CA LYS A 62 6.83 -6.47 -10.98
C LYS A 62 7.33 -6.51 -9.55
N ALA A 63 6.55 -5.99 -8.61
CA ALA A 63 6.89 -5.98 -7.19
C ALA A 63 5.63 -5.89 -6.33
N GLU A 64 5.68 -6.43 -5.12
CA GLU A 64 4.59 -6.37 -4.16
C GLU A 64 5.10 -6.07 -2.75
N TYR A 65 4.46 -5.10 -2.13
CA TYR A 65 4.56 -4.83 -0.72
C TYR A 65 3.34 -5.37 0.01
N PHE A 66 3.53 -5.97 1.18
CA PHE A 66 2.45 -6.38 2.06
C PHE A 66 2.48 -5.55 3.33
N LYS A 67 1.34 -4.94 3.67
CA LYS A 67 1.17 -4.10 4.87
C LYS A 67 1.64 -4.87 6.10
N GLN A 68 2.43 -4.22 6.95
CA GLN A 68 3.02 -4.86 8.12
C GLN A 68 2.23 -4.56 9.40
N GLU A 69 1.74 -3.33 9.52
CA GLU A 69 0.98 -2.85 10.67
C GLU A 69 -0.52 -2.93 10.37
N LEU A 70 -1.17 -3.98 10.88
CA LEU A 70 -2.59 -4.26 10.69
C LEU A 70 -3.42 -3.66 11.85
N PRO A 71 -4.11 -2.52 11.67
CA PRO A 71 -4.98 -1.95 12.69
C PRO A 71 -6.14 -2.90 13.03
N ASN A 72 -6.44 -2.99 14.33
CA ASN A 72 -7.54 -3.78 14.87
C ASN A 72 -8.36 -2.98 15.89
N TYR A 73 -8.72 -1.75 15.54
CA TYR A 73 -9.42 -0.81 16.41
C TYR A 73 -10.51 -0.04 15.66
N LYS A 74 -11.58 0.33 16.36
CA LYS A 74 -12.74 1.08 15.84
C LYS A 74 -13.36 0.39 14.63
N VAL A 75 -13.21 0.99 13.45
CA VAL A 75 -13.78 0.53 12.16
C VAL A 75 -12.85 -0.40 11.39
N PHE A 76 -11.67 -0.70 11.93
CA PHE A 76 -10.68 -1.55 11.27
C PHE A 76 -10.57 -2.90 11.99
N ASP A 77 -10.84 -3.98 11.26
CA ASP A 77 -10.66 -5.37 11.70
C ASP A 77 -9.71 -6.09 10.73
N GLU A 78 -8.55 -5.47 10.43
CA GLU A 78 -7.65 -6.01 9.41
C GLU A 78 -7.01 -7.33 9.85
N LYS A 79 -6.84 -7.59 11.15
CA LYS A 79 -6.24 -8.84 11.63
C LYS A 79 -7.14 -10.05 11.44
N ARG A 80 -8.45 -9.85 11.29
CA ARG A 80 -9.40 -10.92 10.95
C ARG A 80 -9.15 -11.46 9.54
N TYR A 81 -8.82 -10.58 8.59
CA TYR A 81 -8.75 -10.94 7.18
C TYR A 81 -7.33 -11.04 6.63
N PHE A 82 -6.39 -10.26 7.14
CA PHE A 82 -5.05 -10.11 6.58
C PHE A 82 -3.95 -10.68 7.48
N SER A 83 -2.95 -11.26 6.85
CA SER A 83 -1.66 -11.57 7.45
C SER A 83 -0.69 -10.40 7.29
N PRO A 84 0.18 -10.12 8.29
CA PRO A 84 1.16 -9.05 8.18
C PRO A 84 2.30 -9.42 7.22
N GLY A 85 2.78 -8.43 6.47
CA GLY A 85 4.01 -8.53 5.69
C GLY A 85 5.26 -8.67 6.56
N LYS A 86 6.35 -9.16 5.96
CA LYS A 86 7.60 -9.47 6.69
C LYS A 86 8.80 -8.57 6.35
N GLY A 87 8.73 -7.79 5.28
CA GLY A 87 9.88 -7.04 4.80
C GLY A 87 9.51 -5.85 3.92
N PRO A 88 10.52 -5.01 3.59
CA PRO A 88 10.32 -3.85 2.74
C PRO A 88 10.20 -4.28 1.27
N CYS A 89 9.52 -3.47 0.48
CA CYS A 89 9.49 -3.58 -0.97
C CYS A 89 10.11 -2.32 -1.55
N LEU A 90 11.20 -2.48 -2.30
CA LEU A 90 11.86 -1.39 -3.00
C LEU A 90 11.57 -1.51 -4.49
N ILE A 91 11.29 -0.39 -5.13
CA ILE A 91 11.12 -0.28 -6.57
C ILE A 91 12.05 0.82 -7.10
N LYS A 92 12.63 0.59 -8.27
CA LYS A 92 13.45 1.59 -8.94
C LYS A 92 12.62 2.30 -9.99
N ILE A 93 12.53 3.62 -9.91
CA ILE A 93 11.90 4.46 -10.93
C ILE A 93 12.95 5.46 -11.39
N LYS A 94 13.37 5.33 -12.65
CA LYS A 94 14.50 6.08 -13.22
C LYS A 94 15.78 5.87 -12.38
N ASP A 95 16.35 6.95 -11.85
CA ASP A 95 17.56 7.01 -11.04
C ASP A 95 17.29 6.88 -9.52
N ARG A 96 16.03 6.72 -9.10
CA ARG A 96 15.64 6.74 -7.68
C ARG A 96 15.10 5.42 -7.17
N VAL A 97 15.41 5.10 -5.92
CA VAL A 97 14.90 3.93 -5.20
C VAL A 97 13.78 4.35 -4.24
N LEU A 98 12.57 3.84 -4.50
CA LEU A 98 11.38 4.09 -3.70
C LEU A 98 11.09 2.88 -2.81
N GLY A 99 10.78 3.11 -1.53
CA GLY A 99 10.20 2.13 -0.62
C GLY A 99 8.68 2.27 -0.57
N LEU A 100 7.96 1.15 -0.66
CA LEU A 100 6.50 1.13 -0.53
C LEU A 100 6.07 0.89 0.92
N THR A 101 5.03 1.61 1.35
CA THR A 101 4.33 1.39 2.63
C THR A 101 2.83 1.59 2.47
N ILE A 102 2.01 1.08 3.39
CA ILE A 102 0.55 1.23 3.35
C ILE A 102 0.02 1.77 4.67
N CYS A 103 -0.73 2.89 4.62
CA CYS A 103 -1.53 3.43 5.71
C CYS A 103 -0.83 3.40 7.07
N GLU A 104 -1.23 2.48 7.95
CA GLU A 104 -0.73 2.45 9.31
C GLU A 104 0.79 2.29 9.45
N ASP A 105 1.46 1.73 8.44
CA ASP A 105 2.90 1.48 8.46
C ASP A 105 3.74 2.74 8.72
N ILE A 106 3.30 3.94 8.29
CA ILE A 106 4.07 5.18 8.50
C ILE A 106 4.00 5.71 9.93
N TRP A 107 3.06 5.27 10.76
CA TRP A 107 3.00 5.70 12.16
C TRP A 107 4.01 4.96 13.05
N TYR A 108 4.66 3.93 12.49
CA TYR A 108 5.66 3.12 13.16
C TYR A 108 7.00 3.22 12.41
N THR A 109 8.10 3.02 13.13
CA THR A 109 9.44 3.13 12.53
C THR A 109 9.88 1.86 11.81
N LYS A 110 9.21 0.72 12.03
CA LYS A 110 9.65 -0.61 11.57
C LYS A 110 9.77 -0.68 10.04
N ALA A 111 8.70 -0.38 9.31
CA ALA A 111 8.67 -0.48 7.84
C ALA A 111 9.61 0.53 7.19
N ILE A 112 9.61 1.78 7.70
CA ILE A 112 10.49 2.86 7.22
C ILE A 112 11.95 2.46 7.40
N ARG A 113 12.34 2.03 8.60
CA ARG A 113 13.72 1.60 8.91
C ARG A 113 14.16 0.41 8.07
N GLN A 114 13.26 -0.53 7.76
CA GLN A 114 13.58 -1.64 6.88
C GLN A 114 13.86 -1.17 5.44
N ALA A 115 13.04 -0.26 4.92
CA ALA A 115 13.18 0.27 3.56
C ALA A 115 14.46 1.12 3.44
N THR A 116 14.71 2.04 4.37
CA THR A 116 15.86 2.95 4.33
C THR A 116 17.18 2.21 4.53
N ARG A 117 17.25 1.22 5.43
CA ARG A 117 18.42 0.33 5.55
C ARG A 117 18.74 -0.47 4.29
N ARG A 118 17.77 -0.65 3.39
CA ARG A 118 17.96 -1.31 2.11
C ARG A 118 18.16 -0.33 0.94
N GLY A 119 18.31 0.97 1.24
CA GLY A 119 18.64 2.01 0.27
C GLY A 119 17.44 2.76 -0.32
N ALA A 120 16.27 2.75 0.33
CA ALA A 120 15.17 3.63 -0.07
C ALA A 120 15.55 5.10 0.11
N GLU A 121 15.46 5.89 -0.97
CA GLU A 121 15.64 7.35 -0.98
C GLU A 121 14.32 8.10 -0.76
N LEU A 122 13.20 7.46 -1.13
CA LEU A 122 11.86 8.01 -1.02
C LEU A 122 10.90 6.94 -0.49
N ILE A 123 10.01 7.31 0.44
CA ILE A 123 8.91 6.43 0.86
C ILE A 123 7.61 6.87 0.17
N LEU A 124 7.01 5.95 -0.58
CA LEU A 124 5.68 6.12 -1.16
C LEU A 124 4.66 5.37 -0.30
N ASN A 125 3.72 6.11 0.28
CA ASN A 125 2.73 5.58 1.21
C ASN A 125 1.31 5.61 0.60
N LEU A 126 0.74 4.42 0.39
CA LEU A 126 -0.61 4.25 -0.16
C LEU A 126 -1.65 4.28 0.97
N ASN A 127 -2.57 5.25 0.94
CA ASN A 127 -3.50 5.47 2.04
C ASN A 127 -4.96 5.40 1.62
N ALA A 128 -5.76 4.66 2.38
CA ALA A 128 -7.23 4.65 2.29
C ALA A 128 -7.87 5.18 3.58
N SER A 129 -7.26 6.19 4.22
CA SER A 129 -7.73 6.68 5.51
C SER A 129 -8.98 7.54 5.40
N PRO A 130 -10.02 7.32 6.23
CA PRO A 130 -11.16 8.21 6.34
C PRO A 130 -10.72 9.64 6.72
N PHE A 131 -11.48 10.65 6.26
CA PHE A 131 -11.25 12.05 6.61
C PHE A 131 -11.47 12.28 8.12
N HIS A 132 -10.55 13.00 8.77
CA HIS A 132 -10.67 13.42 10.16
C HIS A 132 -9.99 14.78 10.32
N LYS A 133 -10.63 15.73 11.03
CA LYS A 133 -10.31 17.17 11.00
C LYS A 133 -8.86 17.52 11.38
N ASN A 134 -8.22 16.74 12.26
CA ASN A 134 -6.84 16.98 12.74
C ASN A 134 -5.77 16.07 12.11
N LYS A 135 -6.16 15.11 11.25
CA LYS A 135 -5.24 14.07 10.74
C LYS A 135 -4.19 14.59 9.76
N LEU A 136 -4.38 15.80 9.22
CA LEU A 136 -3.45 16.38 8.25
C LEU A 136 -2.17 16.87 8.92
N GLU A 137 -2.30 17.56 10.06
CA GLU A 137 -1.14 18.11 10.79
C GLU A 137 -0.35 17.00 11.48
N GLU A 138 -1.01 16.03 12.12
CA GLU A 138 -0.35 14.83 12.68
C GLU A 138 0.47 14.07 11.62
N ARG A 139 -0.03 13.99 10.38
CA ARG A 139 0.71 13.36 9.27
C ARG A 139 1.94 14.15 8.90
N LYS A 140 1.81 15.48 8.74
CA LYS A 140 2.97 16.31 8.41
C LYS A 140 4.05 16.16 9.46
N THR A 141 3.71 16.18 10.75
CA THR A 141 4.67 15.99 11.84
C THR A 141 5.40 14.65 11.73
N VAL A 142 4.67 13.56 11.47
CA VAL A 142 5.29 12.22 11.31
C VAL A 142 6.15 12.13 10.05
N LEU A 143 5.69 12.67 8.93
CA LEU A 143 6.46 12.67 7.67
C LEU A 143 7.75 13.50 7.78
N ILE A 144 7.69 14.66 8.44
CA ILE A 144 8.87 15.50 8.72
C ILE A 144 9.83 14.76 9.63
N SER A 145 9.33 14.19 10.73
CA SER A 145 10.17 13.41 11.66
C SER A 145 10.88 12.25 10.97
N HIS A 146 10.21 11.54 10.06
CA HIS A 146 10.87 10.46 9.31
C HIS A 146 11.89 11.00 8.29
N ALA A 147 11.61 12.12 7.64
CA ALA A 147 12.57 12.73 6.71
C ALA A 147 13.85 13.16 7.43
N ASP A 148 13.72 13.77 8.61
CA ASP A 148 14.85 14.22 9.42
C ASP A 148 15.65 13.05 10.00
N ASN A 149 14.97 11.98 10.42
CA ASN A 149 15.61 10.84 11.08
C ASN A 149 16.17 9.78 10.12
N PHE A 150 15.68 9.74 8.87
CA PHE A 150 16.02 8.66 7.93
C PHE A 150 16.49 9.15 6.55
N PHE A 151 16.77 10.45 6.37
CA PHE A 151 17.28 11.04 5.11
C PHE A 151 16.49 10.57 3.87
N CYS A 152 15.15 10.59 3.95
CA CYS A 152 14.29 10.20 2.82
C CYS A 152 13.04 11.10 2.72
N SER A 153 12.65 11.44 1.49
CA SER A 153 11.42 12.21 1.25
C SER A 153 10.18 11.30 1.33
N HIS A 154 9.00 11.86 1.57
CA HIS A 154 7.76 11.09 1.70
C HIS A 154 6.65 11.64 0.79
N HIS A 155 5.94 10.75 0.09
CA HIS A 155 4.79 11.12 -0.75
C HIS A 155 3.54 10.31 -0.40
N LEU A 156 2.39 11.00 -0.36
CA LEU A 156 1.12 10.46 0.14
C LEU A 156 0.06 10.42 -0.95
N CYS A 157 -0.44 9.23 -1.30
CA CYS A 157 -1.56 9.09 -2.24
C CYS A 157 -2.86 8.78 -1.47
N LYS A 158 -3.91 9.61 -1.66
CA LYS A 158 -5.25 9.44 -1.07
C LYS A 158 -6.33 9.31 -2.17
N PRO A 159 -7.32 8.42 -2.03
CA PRO A 159 -8.56 8.50 -2.79
C PRO A 159 -9.29 9.81 -2.46
N SER A 160 -9.70 10.56 -3.48
CA SER A 160 -10.60 11.70 -3.33
C SER A 160 -12.05 11.24 -3.47
N TRP A 161 -12.81 11.29 -2.37
CA TRP A 161 -14.27 11.24 -2.42
C TRP A 161 -14.79 12.67 -2.53
N ARG A 162 -15.42 13.03 -3.65
CA ARG A 162 -16.31 14.20 -3.72
C ARG A 162 -17.74 13.68 -3.60
N PRO A 163 -18.54 14.13 -2.62
CA PRO A 163 -19.98 13.91 -2.68
C PRO A 163 -20.51 14.61 -3.94
N ARG A 164 -21.40 13.95 -4.68
CA ARG A 164 -22.23 14.61 -5.69
C ARG A 164 -23.30 15.45 -4.98
#